data_AF-A0A920NQF9-F1
#
_entry.id   AF-A0A920NQF9-F1
#
_cell.length_a   1.000
_cell.length_b   1.000
_cell.length_c   1.000
_cell.angle_alpha   90.00
_cell.angle_beta   90.00
_cell.angle_gamma   90.00
#
_symmetry.space_group_name_H-M   'P 1'
#
loop_
_entity.id
_entity.type
_entity.pdbx_description
1 polymer ?
#
loop_
_entity_poly.entity_id
_entity_poly.type
_entity_poly.pdbx_seq_one_letter_code
_entity_poly.pdbx_strand_id
1 'polypeptide(L)'
;MDHFDPSVKHPLTTAIAASDYFFDTFTRFNYDSLESFGLLEKTKPITAWSPRIGVAHPITDRSMIHFFYGHIYQLASFYTMYGERWVNDGTRDTDINSNNLNDDTELYNTLEESFFGNPRLTYEKTISFELGFDWNFYSDYILALSTFYKSSSNQVSSPGTVQLNWWDPAKQMFDFQFTHMAGNGIHEDIQGFELSLKKNFNNYFGFNISYNIQWAVKGEAGVGSQFWIPDSAFVADGKFWTMHSSNDDGSETPRPLVPVFLANQYASKANTFLDSLRALGMEYIMPGTLAYIGSNFGAVQKKNLNQTQILEIMAKPRYLLPHQTNLDRWDCLAISLLTLSTVCPRGLHLNTHQLVGPQSGVMDHLQLVPIYLLKK
;
A
#
# COMPACT_ATOMS: atom_id res chain seq x y z
N MET A 1 -7.01 5.75 -24.15
CA MET A 1 -5.91 6.47 -23.48
C MET A 1 -6.50 6.95 -22.20
N ASP A 2 -5.99 6.45 -21.09
CA ASP A 2 -6.53 6.73 -19.76
C ASP A 2 -5.75 7.92 -19.22
N HIS A 3 -6.45 8.98 -18.86
CA HIS A 3 -5.84 10.23 -18.40
C HIS A 3 -6.53 10.67 -17.12
N PHE A 4 -5.73 11.03 -16.13
CA PHE A 4 -6.20 11.56 -14.86
C PHE A 4 -5.35 12.76 -14.49
N ASP A 5 -5.99 13.92 -14.42
CA ASP A 5 -5.41 15.13 -13.85
C ASP A 5 -6.11 15.40 -12.50
N PRO A 6 -5.43 15.16 -11.38
CA PRO A 6 -5.90 15.54 -10.05
C PRO A 6 -6.24 17.02 -9.94
N SER A 7 -5.49 17.87 -10.66
CA SER A 7 -5.57 19.34 -10.60
C SER A 7 -5.55 19.95 -9.19
N VAL A 8 -4.98 19.23 -8.23
CA VAL A 8 -5.00 19.54 -6.80
C VAL A 8 -3.59 19.90 -6.29
N LYS A 9 -3.54 20.74 -5.26
CA LYS A 9 -2.34 20.99 -4.47
C LYS A 9 -2.35 20.07 -3.25
N HIS A 10 -1.20 19.51 -2.90
CA HIS A 10 -1.05 18.63 -1.76
C HIS A 10 0.22 19.00 -0.98
N PRO A 11 0.31 18.67 0.31
CA PRO A 11 1.52 18.92 1.07
C PRO A 11 2.72 18.20 0.46
N LEU A 12 3.87 18.87 0.44
CA LEU A 12 5.16 18.25 0.08
C LEU A 12 5.41 16.98 0.90
N THR A 13 5.06 17.05 2.19
CA THR A 13 5.08 15.93 3.11
C THR A 13 4.12 16.16 4.26
N THR A 14 3.56 15.07 4.79
CA THR A 14 2.82 15.08 6.07
C THR A 14 3.68 14.68 7.26
N ALA A 15 4.96 14.34 7.04
CA ALA A 15 5.88 13.94 8.10
C ALA A 15 6.01 14.99 9.21
N ILE A 16 5.92 16.27 8.86
CA ILE A 16 6.15 17.38 9.81
C ILE A 16 5.14 17.36 10.97
N ALA A 17 3.96 16.77 10.75
CA ALA A 17 3.00 16.57 11.84
C ALA A 17 3.45 15.57 12.91
N ALA A 18 4.51 14.80 12.65
CA ALA A 18 5.12 13.96 13.68
C ALA A 18 5.88 14.76 14.76
N SER A 19 6.15 16.05 14.54
CA SER A 19 6.83 16.87 15.55
C SER A 19 5.84 17.43 16.57
N ASP A 20 6.07 17.13 17.85
CA ASP A 20 5.35 17.70 19.00
C ASP A 20 5.44 19.25 19.06
N TYR A 21 6.37 19.85 18.32
CA TYR A 21 6.62 21.28 18.32
C TYR A 21 5.91 22.03 17.21
N PHE A 22 5.63 21.33 16.11
CA PHE A 22 5.10 21.94 14.89
C PHE A 22 3.58 21.87 14.81
N PHE A 23 2.94 20.99 15.60
CA PHE A 23 1.50 20.92 15.74
C PHE A 23 1.13 20.45 17.14
N ASP A 24 0.53 21.33 17.94
CA ASP A 24 -0.40 20.84 18.96
C ASP A 24 -1.70 21.61 18.82
N THR A 25 -2.78 20.87 19.08
CA THR A 25 -4.15 21.31 19.38
C THR A 25 -4.71 22.57 18.66
N PHE A 26 -5.09 22.46 17.38
CA PHE A 26 -6.48 22.80 16.92
C PHE A 26 -6.85 22.41 15.48
N THR A 27 -5.90 22.44 14.54
CA THR A 27 -6.21 22.12 13.14
C THR A 27 -5.01 21.49 12.47
N ARG A 28 -4.92 20.16 12.61
CA ARG A 28 -4.63 19.23 11.52
C ARG A 28 -4.24 19.90 10.21
N PHE A 29 -2.98 19.78 9.80
CA PHE A 29 -2.52 20.07 8.44
C PHE A 29 -3.22 21.27 7.77
N ASN A 30 -3.13 22.48 8.37
CA ASN A 30 -3.78 23.67 7.80
C ASN A 30 -3.18 24.00 6.42
N TYR A 31 -3.97 23.78 5.37
CA TYR A 31 -3.56 23.99 3.99
C TYR A 31 -3.23 25.45 3.68
N ASP A 32 -3.89 26.43 4.32
CA ASP A 32 -3.60 27.85 4.11
C ASP A 32 -2.21 28.22 4.66
N SER A 33 -1.86 27.69 5.84
CA SER A 33 -0.52 27.87 6.41
C SER A 33 0.54 27.22 5.54
N LEU A 34 0.31 25.99 5.07
CA LEU A 34 1.23 25.30 4.16
C LEU A 34 1.39 26.03 2.83
N GLU A 35 0.31 26.58 2.30
CA GLU A 35 0.35 27.40 1.09
C GLU A 35 1.17 28.66 1.31
N SER A 36 0.97 29.36 2.43
CA SER A 36 1.74 30.56 2.80
C SER A 36 3.24 30.28 2.95
N PHE A 37 3.60 29.08 3.45
CA PHE A 37 4.99 28.64 3.57
C PHE A 37 5.57 28.05 2.29
N GLY A 38 4.78 27.91 1.22
CA GLY A 38 5.20 27.30 -0.04
C GLY A 38 5.43 25.79 0.08
N LEU A 39 4.77 25.13 1.03
CA LEU A 39 4.88 23.69 1.31
C LEU A 39 3.81 22.86 0.61
N LEU A 40 3.07 23.45 -0.34
CA LEU A 40 2.14 22.74 -1.21
C LEU A 40 2.73 22.57 -2.62
N GLU A 41 2.61 21.36 -3.18
CA GLU A 41 2.98 21.04 -4.55
C GLU A 41 1.74 20.65 -5.37
N LYS A 42 1.70 21.06 -6.64
CA LYS A 42 0.65 20.62 -7.58
C LYS A 42 0.93 19.18 -8.02
N THR A 43 -0.05 18.30 -7.87
CA THR A 43 0.07 16.92 -8.33
C THR A 43 0.17 16.85 -9.85
N LYS A 44 1.08 16.01 -10.35
CA LYS A 44 1.30 15.83 -11.79
C LYS A 44 0.19 14.95 -12.38
N PRO A 45 -0.36 15.29 -13.56
CA PRO A 45 -1.30 14.42 -14.25
C PRO A 45 -0.63 13.11 -14.67
N ILE A 46 -1.37 12.02 -14.62
CA ILE A 46 -0.92 10.68 -15.03
C ILE A 46 -1.70 10.25 -16.27
N THR A 47 -1.02 9.54 -17.16
CA THR A 47 -1.58 9.09 -18.44
C THR A 47 -1.07 7.71 -18.78
N ALA A 48 -1.96 6.83 -19.24
CA ALA A 48 -1.63 5.47 -19.65
C ALA A 48 -2.25 5.14 -21.02
N TRP A 49 -1.59 4.22 -21.74
CA TRP A 49 -2.09 3.65 -22.98
C TRP A 49 -2.45 2.19 -22.76
N SER A 50 -3.71 1.85 -23.00
CA SER A 50 -4.33 0.59 -22.57
C SER A 50 -4.78 -0.24 -23.79
N PRO A 51 -3.83 -0.79 -24.59
CA PRO A 51 -4.18 -1.59 -25.76
C PRO A 51 -4.88 -2.88 -25.33
N ARG A 52 -5.84 -3.31 -26.15
CA ARG A 52 -6.52 -4.59 -25.99
C ARG A 52 -6.71 -5.20 -27.37
N ILE A 53 -6.26 -6.44 -27.53
CA ILE A 53 -6.37 -7.19 -28.76
C ILE A 53 -7.01 -8.53 -28.39
N GLY A 54 -8.14 -8.81 -29.02
CA GLY A 54 -8.80 -10.10 -28.95
C GLY A 54 -8.91 -10.68 -30.36
N VAL A 55 -8.61 -11.96 -30.51
CA VAL A 55 -8.79 -12.70 -31.76
C VAL A 55 -9.57 -13.95 -31.43
N ALA A 56 -10.68 -14.19 -32.14
CA ALA A 56 -11.43 -15.43 -32.08
C ALA A 56 -11.48 -16.05 -33.47
N HIS A 57 -11.28 -17.35 -33.55
CA HIS A 57 -11.29 -18.08 -34.80
C HIS A 57 -12.09 -19.39 -34.65
N PRO A 58 -13.16 -19.57 -35.43
CA PRO A 58 -13.84 -20.86 -35.51
C PRO A 58 -12.91 -21.87 -36.19
N ILE A 59 -12.66 -23.01 -35.54
CA ILE A 59 -11.95 -24.14 -36.17
C ILE A 59 -12.95 -24.96 -36.99
N THR A 60 -14.18 -25.10 -36.48
CA THR A 60 -15.29 -25.82 -37.13
C THR A 60 -16.60 -25.06 -36.97
N ASP A 61 -17.71 -25.62 -37.46
CA ASP A 61 -19.07 -25.16 -37.18
C ASP A 61 -19.46 -25.27 -35.68
N ARG A 62 -18.67 -26.02 -34.89
CA ARG A 62 -18.95 -26.35 -33.50
C ARG A 62 -17.81 -26.06 -32.53
N SER A 63 -16.69 -25.54 -32.99
CA SER A 63 -15.55 -25.24 -32.13
C SER A 63 -14.87 -23.93 -32.51
N MET A 64 -14.40 -23.20 -31.49
CA MET A 64 -13.65 -21.97 -31.65
C MET A 64 -12.51 -21.89 -30.65
N ILE A 65 -11.42 -21.25 -31.07
CA ILE A 65 -10.37 -20.78 -30.17
C ILE A 65 -10.51 -19.26 -30.06
N HIS A 66 -10.33 -18.75 -28.87
CA HIS A 66 -10.23 -17.32 -28.63
C HIS A 66 -8.96 -17.00 -27.84
N PHE A 67 -8.38 -15.87 -28.18
CA PHE A 67 -7.16 -15.35 -27.60
C PHE A 67 -7.39 -13.89 -27.20
N PHE A 68 -6.92 -13.52 -26.02
CA PHE A 68 -6.97 -12.15 -25.52
C PHE A 68 -5.63 -11.72 -24.94
N TYR A 69 -5.22 -10.50 -25.29
CA TYR A 69 -4.10 -9.79 -24.68
C TYR A 69 -4.52 -8.35 -24.41
N GLY A 70 -4.30 -7.88 -23.18
CA GLY A 70 -4.68 -6.53 -22.81
C GLY A 70 -3.82 -5.93 -21.71
N HIS A 71 -3.61 -4.62 -21.79
CA HIS A 71 -3.13 -3.82 -20.67
C HIS A 71 -4.32 -3.16 -20.01
N ILE A 72 -4.43 -3.33 -18.70
CA ILE A 72 -5.47 -2.78 -17.86
C ILE A 72 -4.78 -1.87 -16.86
N TYR A 73 -5.26 -0.64 -16.79
CA TYR A 73 -4.78 0.35 -15.82
C TYR A 73 -5.93 0.68 -14.89
N GLN A 74 -5.66 0.63 -13.60
CA GLN A 74 -6.63 0.95 -12.57
C GLN A 74 -6.11 2.13 -11.76
N LEU A 75 -6.96 3.14 -11.61
CA LEU A 75 -6.68 4.26 -10.72
C LEU A 75 -6.89 3.79 -9.28
N ALA A 76 -6.06 4.28 -8.36
CA ALA A 76 -6.29 4.11 -6.93
C ALA A 76 -7.69 4.61 -6.55
N SER A 77 -8.24 4.15 -5.43
CA SER A 77 -9.50 4.71 -4.96
C SER A 77 -9.31 6.19 -4.56
N PHE A 78 -10.35 7.02 -4.72
CA PHE A 78 -10.29 8.42 -4.26
C PHE A 78 -10.05 8.53 -2.75
N TYR A 79 -10.53 7.55 -1.97
CA TYR A 79 -10.21 7.47 -0.55
C TYR A 79 -8.71 7.27 -0.29
N THR A 80 -8.03 6.45 -1.09
CA THR A 80 -6.59 6.23 -0.95
C THR A 80 -5.77 7.44 -1.40
N MET A 81 -6.27 8.20 -2.37
CA MET A 81 -5.57 9.39 -2.89
C MET A 81 -5.82 10.66 -2.05
N TYR A 82 -7.01 10.82 -1.48
CA TYR A 82 -7.44 12.08 -0.85
C TYR A 82 -8.05 11.89 0.53
N GLY A 83 -8.28 10.65 0.96
CA GLY A 83 -8.88 10.36 2.25
C GLY A 83 -7.89 10.60 3.37
N GLU A 84 -8.34 11.33 4.37
CA GLU A 84 -7.63 11.51 5.63
C GLU A 84 -8.36 10.70 6.70
N ARG A 85 -7.62 9.93 7.48
CA ARG A 85 -8.16 9.18 8.61
C ARG A 85 -7.57 9.71 9.89
N TRP A 86 -8.47 9.84 10.85
CA TRP A 86 -8.19 10.28 12.19
C TRP A 86 -8.77 9.31 13.20
N VAL A 87 -8.12 9.22 14.36
CA VAL A 87 -8.49 8.30 15.44
C VAL A 87 -8.63 9.09 16.74
N ASN A 88 -9.57 8.67 17.59
CA ASN A 88 -9.68 9.13 18.97
C ASN A 88 -9.65 7.88 19.85
N ASP A 89 -8.90 7.92 20.94
CA ASP A 89 -8.88 6.86 21.94
C ASP A 89 -10.08 6.92 22.91
N GLY A 90 -11.01 7.85 22.70
CA GLY A 90 -12.15 8.13 23.57
C GLY A 90 -11.92 9.32 24.50
N THR A 91 -10.75 9.96 24.44
CA THR A 91 -10.47 11.20 25.16
C THR A 91 -11.37 12.33 24.69
N ARG A 92 -11.93 13.06 25.65
CA ARG A 92 -12.70 14.27 25.38
C ARG A 92 -11.77 15.39 24.97
N ASP A 93 -12.29 16.28 24.13
CA ASP A 93 -11.62 17.52 23.78
C ASP A 93 -11.21 18.31 25.03
N THR A 94 -10.04 18.94 24.96
CA THR A 94 -9.47 19.74 26.05
C THR A 94 -9.82 21.21 25.87
N ASP A 95 -10.24 21.89 26.94
CA ASP A 95 -10.34 23.36 26.98
C ASP A 95 -8.91 23.93 27.06
N ILE A 96 -8.43 24.47 25.94
CA ILE A 96 -7.04 24.90 25.76
C ILE A 96 -6.84 26.27 26.40
N ASN A 97 -7.77 27.19 26.17
CA ASN A 97 -7.67 28.56 26.68
C ASN A 97 -8.12 28.68 28.15
N SER A 98 -8.61 27.58 28.75
CA SER A 98 -9.08 27.50 30.13
C SER A 98 -10.21 28.49 30.44
N ASN A 99 -11.08 28.78 29.46
CA ASN A 99 -12.20 29.71 29.60
C ASN A 99 -13.49 29.03 30.12
N ASN A 100 -13.43 27.72 30.43
CA ASN A 100 -14.54 26.85 30.85
C ASN A 100 -15.65 26.69 29.79
N LEU A 101 -15.34 26.94 28.53
CA LEU A 101 -16.17 26.64 27.37
C LEU A 101 -15.37 25.68 26.48
N ASN A 102 -16.07 24.93 25.63
CA ASN A 102 -15.43 24.26 24.51
C ASN A 102 -15.82 25.11 23.30
N ASP A 103 -14.91 25.99 22.88
CA ASP A 103 -15.11 26.81 21.69
C ASP A 103 -15.24 25.93 20.42
N ASP A 104 -15.75 26.50 19.31
CA ASP A 104 -15.78 25.78 18.02
C ASP A 104 -14.36 25.47 17.53
N THR A 105 -13.41 26.34 17.90
CA THR A 105 -11.98 26.10 17.75
C THR A 105 -11.43 25.36 18.97
N GLU A 106 -12.24 24.59 19.68
CA GLU A 106 -11.84 23.60 20.70
C GLU A 106 -12.36 22.18 20.43
N LEU A 107 -13.10 22.00 19.33
CA LEU A 107 -13.59 20.70 18.87
C LEU A 107 -12.52 19.85 18.17
N TYR A 108 -12.43 18.56 18.55
CA TYR A 108 -11.56 17.55 17.93
C TYR A 108 -10.05 17.68 18.16
N ASN A 109 -9.61 18.38 19.21
CA ASN A 109 -8.19 18.58 19.48
C ASN A 109 -7.45 17.38 20.05
N THR A 110 -8.18 16.36 20.53
CA THR A 110 -7.58 15.10 20.99
C THR A 110 -7.60 14.01 19.91
N LEU A 111 -7.89 14.38 18.66
CA LEU A 111 -7.87 13.40 17.58
C LEU A 111 -6.45 13.21 17.03
N GLU A 112 -5.97 11.98 17.07
CA GLU A 112 -4.67 11.55 16.56
C GLU A 112 -4.70 11.25 15.05
N GLU A 113 -3.56 11.50 14.41
CA GLU A 113 -3.31 11.20 13.00
C GLU A 113 -3.21 9.69 12.74
N SER A 114 -3.82 9.21 11.64
CA SER A 114 -3.72 7.80 11.27
C SER A 114 -3.17 7.57 9.87
N PHE A 115 -3.77 8.15 8.83
CA PHE A 115 -3.16 8.12 7.49
C PHE A 115 -3.68 9.25 6.61
N PHE A 116 -2.83 9.69 5.69
CA PHE A 116 -3.13 10.70 4.69
C PHE A 116 -3.21 10.09 3.31
N GLY A 117 -4.10 10.67 2.49
CA GLY A 117 -4.22 10.35 1.09
C GLY A 117 -2.94 10.67 0.34
N ASN A 118 -2.55 9.80 -0.59
CA ASN A 118 -1.43 10.07 -1.47
C ASN A 118 -1.92 10.37 -2.89
N PRO A 119 -2.06 11.65 -3.28
CA PRO A 119 -2.54 12.00 -4.62
C PRO A 119 -1.49 11.73 -5.70
N ARG A 120 -0.23 11.44 -5.30
CA ARG A 120 0.87 11.11 -6.21
C ARG A 120 0.86 9.66 -6.68
N LEU A 121 -0.10 8.86 -6.23
CA LEU A 121 -0.23 7.46 -6.67
C LEU A 121 -0.41 7.39 -8.17
N THR A 122 0.31 6.45 -8.77
CA THR A 122 0.25 6.17 -10.20
C THR A 122 -0.67 4.99 -10.47
N TYR A 123 -1.06 4.81 -11.74
CA TYR A 123 -1.92 3.70 -12.14
C TYR A 123 -1.33 2.34 -11.74
N GLU A 124 -2.19 1.49 -11.21
CA GLU A 124 -1.96 0.07 -11.06
C GLU A 124 -2.03 -0.56 -12.45
N LYS A 125 -1.05 -1.38 -12.82
CA LYS A 125 -0.97 -1.96 -14.17
C LYS A 125 -1.11 -3.47 -14.11
N THR A 126 -2.07 -4.02 -14.86
CA THR A 126 -2.24 -5.46 -15.07
C THR A 126 -2.12 -5.78 -16.55
N ILE A 127 -1.19 -6.66 -16.91
CA ILE A 127 -1.10 -7.27 -18.24
C ILE A 127 -1.80 -8.62 -18.15
N SER A 128 -2.82 -8.83 -18.98
CA SER A 128 -3.60 -10.05 -19.01
C SER A 128 -3.41 -10.78 -20.34
N PHE A 129 -3.19 -12.08 -20.26
CA PHE A 129 -3.19 -13.04 -21.36
C PHE A 129 -4.27 -14.08 -21.07
N GLU A 130 -5.06 -14.43 -22.08
CA GLU A 130 -6.03 -15.52 -22.00
C GLU A 130 -6.08 -16.28 -23.31
N LEU A 131 -6.14 -17.60 -23.21
CA LEU A 131 -6.35 -18.52 -24.32
C LEU A 131 -7.50 -19.45 -23.94
N GLY A 132 -8.55 -19.46 -24.74
CA GLY A 132 -9.71 -20.31 -24.53
C GLY A 132 -10.12 -21.10 -25.74
N PHE A 133 -10.83 -22.19 -25.47
CA PHE A 133 -11.31 -23.16 -26.42
C PHE A 133 -12.74 -23.56 -26.05
N ASP A 134 -13.66 -23.32 -26.97
CA ASP A 134 -15.06 -23.69 -26.84
C ASP A 134 -15.42 -24.77 -27.85
N TRP A 135 -16.13 -25.79 -27.40
CA TRP A 135 -16.52 -26.92 -28.23
C TRP A 135 -17.92 -27.43 -27.89
N ASN A 136 -18.84 -27.27 -28.84
CA ASN A 136 -20.07 -28.04 -28.87
C ASN A 136 -19.74 -29.46 -29.38
N PHE A 137 -19.45 -30.37 -28.46
CA PHE A 137 -19.01 -31.72 -28.82
C PHE A 137 -20.17 -32.66 -29.13
N TYR A 138 -21.38 -32.37 -28.64
CA TYR A 138 -22.56 -33.21 -28.89
C TYR A 138 -23.87 -32.46 -28.67
N SER A 139 -24.65 -32.20 -29.72
CA SER A 139 -26.00 -31.59 -29.66
C SER A 139 -26.07 -30.37 -28.74
N ASP A 140 -26.50 -30.57 -27.49
CA ASP A 140 -26.75 -29.54 -26.49
C ASP A 140 -25.61 -29.38 -25.49
N TYR A 141 -24.53 -30.15 -25.64
CA TYR A 141 -23.39 -30.18 -24.74
C TYR A 141 -22.27 -29.28 -25.25
N ILE A 142 -21.80 -28.40 -24.36
CA ILE A 142 -20.78 -27.40 -24.63
C ILE A 142 -19.71 -27.54 -23.55
N LEU A 143 -18.46 -27.73 -23.99
CA LEU A 143 -17.28 -27.65 -23.16
C LEU A 143 -16.54 -26.35 -23.47
N ALA A 144 -16.20 -25.59 -22.44
CA ALA A 144 -15.33 -24.43 -22.52
C ALA A 144 -14.12 -24.67 -21.59
N LEU A 145 -12.92 -24.43 -22.12
CA LEU A 145 -11.67 -24.50 -21.39
C LEU A 145 -10.87 -23.24 -21.67
N SER A 146 -10.50 -22.51 -20.62
CA SER A 146 -9.63 -21.33 -20.72
C SER A 146 -8.43 -21.46 -19.80
N THR A 147 -7.30 -20.91 -20.23
CA THR A 147 -6.13 -20.67 -19.39
C THR A 147 -5.79 -19.19 -19.43
N PHE A 148 -5.41 -18.65 -18.28
CA PHE A 148 -5.11 -17.24 -18.16
C PHE A 148 -3.83 -17.02 -17.36
N TYR A 149 -3.16 -15.92 -17.70
CA TYR A 149 -2.02 -15.39 -16.96
C TYR A 149 -2.20 -13.87 -16.81
N LYS A 150 -2.07 -13.37 -15.58
CA LYS A 150 -2.18 -11.96 -15.24
C LYS A 150 -0.92 -11.57 -14.49
N SER A 151 -0.22 -10.55 -14.98
CA SER A 151 0.90 -9.94 -14.27
C SER A 151 0.51 -8.52 -13.87
N SER A 152 0.36 -8.33 -12.58
CA SER A 152 0.02 -7.08 -11.92
C SER A 152 1.28 -6.46 -11.32
N SER A 153 1.50 -5.19 -11.62
CA SER A 153 2.65 -4.42 -11.16
C SER A 153 2.20 -3.06 -10.67
N ASN A 154 3.03 -2.43 -9.84
CA ASN A 154 2.78 -1.09 -9.32
C ASN A 154 1.44 -1.00 -8.56
N GLN A 155 0.98 -2.13 -7.99
CA GLN A 155 -0.27 -2.19 -7.25
C GLN A 155 -0.15 -1.30 -6.00
N VAL A 156 -1.28 -0.70 -5.62
CA VAL A 156 -1.35 0.24 -4.51
C VAL A 156 -1.37 -0.52 -3.20
N SER A 157 -0.50 -0.11 -2.27
CA SER A 157 -0.43 -0.67 -0.94
C SER A 157 -1.56 -0.18 -0.04
N SER A 158 -1.68 -0.77 1.15
CA SER A 158 -2.55 -0.21 2.18
C SER A 158 -2.11 1.23 2.52
N PRO A 159 -3.05 2.13 2.88
CA PRO A 159 -2.72 3.47 3.39
C PRO A 159 -1.75 3.51 4.58
N GLY A 160 -1.56 2.38 5.28
CA GLY A 160 -0.64 2.24 6.40
C GLY A 160 0.80 1.86 6.03
N THR A 161 1.10 1.60 4.75
CA THR A 161 2.34 0.92 4.35
C THR A 161 3.56 1.84 4.33
N VAL A 162 3.43 3.05 3.76
CA VAL A 162 4.55 3.99 3.66
C VAL A 162 4.57 4.83 4.92
N GLN A 163 5.64 4.70 5.72
CA GLN A 163 5.84 5.48 6.93
C GLN A 163 6.53 6.79 6.59
N LEU A 164 6.09 7.91 7.13
CA LEU A 164 6.81 9.18 7.03
C LEU A 164 7.40 9.52 8.39
N ASN A 165 8.66 9.93 8.39
CA ASN A 165 9.43 10.22 9.58
C ASN A 165 9.99 11.63 9.45
N TRP A 166 9.92 12.39 10.54
CA TRP A 166 10.43 13.75 10.58
C TRP A 166 11.66 13.84 11.47
N TRP A 167 12.73 14.44 10.97
CA TRP A 167 13.88 14.77 11.79
C TRP A 167 13.68 16.11 12.48
N ASP A 168 13.56 16.09 13.80
CA ASP A 168 13.30 17.28 14.60
C ASP A 168 14.61 17.98 15.01
N PRO A 169 14.87 19.24 14.59
CA PRO A 169 16.08 19.98 14.94
C PRO A 169 16.23 20.30 16.43
N ALA A 170 15.12 20.44 17.16
CA ALA A 170 15.13 20.73 18.58
C ALA A 170 15.46 19.48 19.39
N LYS A 171 14.88 18.32 19.06
CA LYS A 171 15.15 17.02 19.71
C LYS A 171 16.42 16.32 19.23
N GLN A 172 16.88 16.63 18.01
CA GLN A 172 17.99 15.95 17.33
C GLN A 172 17.77 14.45 17.10
N MET A 173 16.53 14.05 16.87
CA MET A 173 16.15 12.67 16.57
C MET A 173 14.99 12.64 15.57
N PHE A 174 14.72 11.46 15.02
CA PHE A 174 13.52 11.25 14.23
C PHE A 174 12.32 11.07 15.15
N ASP A 175 11.27 11.84 14.91
CA ASP A 175 9.95 11.56 15.43
C ASP A 175 9.24 10.57 14.51
N PHE A 176 8.77 9.50 15.12
CA PHE A 176 8.06 8.39 14.48
C PHE A 176 6.60 8.42 14.91
N GLN A 177 5.88 9.50 14.63
CA GLN A 177 4.42 9.44 14.71
C GLN A 177 3.90 8.72 13.47
N PHE A 178 2.78 8.01 13.62
CA PHE A 178 2.16 7.14 12.62
C PHE A 178 1.58 7.90 11.41
N THR A 179 2.34 8.83 10.83
CA THR A 179 1.98 9.48 9.56
C THR A 179 2.22 8.47 8.45
N HIS A 180 1.12 7.86 8.00
CA HIS A 180 1.15 6.85 6.96
C HIS A 180 0.51 7.32 5.67
N MET A 181 0.97 6.76 4.56
CA MET A 181 0.29 6.86 3.28
C MET A 181 0.38 5.56 2.50
N ALA A 182 -0.45 5.44 1.46
CA ALA A 182 -0.28 4.38 0.48
C ALA A 182 0.88 4.70 -0.48
N GLY A 183 1.52 3.64 -0.98
CA GLY A 183 2.55 3.71 -2.01
C GLY A 183 2.24 2.74 -3.14
N ASN A 184 2.92 2.91 -4.28
CA ASN A 184 2.97 1.88 -5.30
C ASN A 184 4.20 1.00 -5.08
N GLY A 185 4.05 -0.32 -5.19
CA GLY A 185 5.19 -1.24 -5.01
C GLY A 185 4.82 -2.71 -4.89
N ILE A 186 3.53 -3.05 -4.93
CA ILE A 186 3.11 -4.45 -4.91
C ILE A 186 3.13 -5.03 -6.32
N HIS A 187 3.63 -6.26 -6.43
CA HIS A 187 3.68 -7.06 -7.65
C HIS A 187 2.98 -8.39 -7.40
N GLU A 188 2.19 -8.84 -8.37
CA GLU A 188 1.44 -10.08 -8.26
C GLU A 188 1.33 -10.76 -9.62
N ASP A 189 1.67 -12.04 -9.68
CA ASP A 189 1.46 -12.88 -10.85
C ASP A 189 0.42 -13.94 -10.53
N ILE A 190 -0.63 -14.03 -11.34
CA ILE A 190 -1.73 -14.98 -11.19
C ILE A 190 -1.84 -15.80 -12.47
N GLN A 191 -1.92 -17.12 -12.34
CA GLN A 191 -2.14 -18.03 -13.45
C GLN A 191 -3.21 -19.05 -13.09
N GLY A 192 -3.97 -19.52 -14.07
CA GLY A 192 -5.04 -20.45 -13.78
C GLY A 192 -5.69 -21.09 -15.00
N PHE A 193 -6.67 -21.94 -14.70
CA PHE A 193 -7.51 -22.63 -15.67
C PHE A 193 -8.98 -22.50 -15.26
N GLU A 194 -9.83 -22.37 -16.27
CA GLU A 194 -11.28 -22.34 -16.14
C GLU A 194 -11.87 -23.43 -17.02
N LEU A 195 -12.76 -24.23 -16.45
CA LEU A 195 -13.50 -25.28 -17.14
C LEU A 195 -14.99 -25.03 -16.94
N SER A 196 -15.76 -25.08 -18.01
CA SER A 196 -17.21 -25.06 -17.96
C SER A 196 -17.78 -26.16 -18.85
N LEU A 197 -18.58 -27.06 -18.27
CA LEU A 197 -19.34 -28.07 -18.97
C LEU A 197 -20.83 -27.78 -18.80
N LYS A 198 -21.47 -27.44 -19.92
CA LYS A 198 -22.89 -27.10 -19.97
C LYS A 198 -23.63 -28.10 -20.83
N LYS A 199 -24.80 -28.54 -20.37
CA LYS A 199 -25.82 -29.16 -21.22
C LYS A 199 -27.04 -28.24 -21.25
N ASN A 200 -27.39 -27.70 -22.41
CA ASN A 200 -28.62 -26.94 -22.57
C ASN A 200 -29.85 -27.80 -22.21
N PHE A 201 -30.87 -27.15 -21.66
CA PHE A 201 -32.08 -27.84 -21.23
C PHE A 201 -32.80 -28.43 -22.44
N ASN A 202 -32.85 -29.76 -22.50
CA ASN A 202 -33.55 -30.52 -23.54
C ASN A 202 -33.98 -31.87 -22.95
N ASN A 203 -35.16 -32.35 -23.33
CA ASN A 203 -35.78 -33.57 -22.80
C ASN A 203 -35.79 -33.61 -21.25
N TYR A 204 -36.30 -32.53 -20.64
CA TYR A 204 -36.48 -32.39 -19.19
C TYR A 204 -35.19 -32.39 -18.35
N PHE A 205 -34.01 -32.30 -18.98
CA PHE A 205 -32.73 -32.32 -18.30
C PHE A 205 -31.75 -31.29 -18.87
N GLY A 206 -31.07 -30.58 -17.98
CA GLY A 206 -30.00 -29.63 -18.30
C GLY A 206 -29.13 -29.42 -17.07
N PHE A 207 -27.87 -29.05 -17.29
CA PHE A 207 -26.94 -28.78 -16.19
C PHE A 207 -25.86 -27.80 -16.62
N ASN A 208 -25.21 -27.20 -15.63
CA ASN A 208 -23.99 -26.43 -15.81
C ASN A 208 -23.03 -26.74 -14.67
N ILE A 209 -21.81 -27.12 -15.01
CA ILE A 209 -20.72 -27.39 -14.08
C ILE A 209 -19.59 -26.45 -14.45
N SER A 210 -19.13 -25.64 -13.51
CA SER A 210 -18.01 -24.72 -13.71
C SER A 210 -16.97 -24.93 -12.62
N TYR A 211 -15.70 -24.92 -12.99
CA TYR A 211 -14.56 -25.10 -12.10
C TYR A 211 -13.45 -24.11 -12.48
N ASN A 212 -12.90 -23.41 -11.50
CA ASN A 212 -11.77 -22.51 -11.65
C ASN A 212 -10.68 -22.95 -10.66
N ILE A 213 -9.44 -23.01 -11.14
CA ILE A 213 -8.26 -23.21 -10.31
C ILE A 213 -7.22 -22.17 -10.66
N GLN A 214 -6.61 -21.56 -9.66
CA GLN A 214 -5.60 -20.53 -9.84
C GLN A 214 -4.50 -20.58 -8.79
N TRP A 215 -3.33 -20.09 -9.17
CA TRP A 215 -2.17 -19.89 -8.32
C TRP A 215 -1.74 -18.43 -8.41
N ALA A 216 -1.43 -17.83 -7.26
CA ALA A 216 -0.99 -16.45 -7.18
C ALA A 216 0.33 -16.37 -6.40
N VAL A 217 1.27 -15.57 -6.90
CA VAL A 217 2.51 -15.22 -6.21
C VAL A 217 2.55 -13.70 -6.09
N LYS A 218 2.73 -13.21 -4.87
CA LYS A 218 2.78 -11.78 -4.56
C LYS A 218 4.13 -11.43 -3.94
N GLY A 219 4.67 -10.29 -4.34
CA GLY A 219 5.84 -9.65 -3.75
C GLY A 219 5.60 -8.16 -3.53
N GLU A 220 6.40 -7.56 -2.66
CA GLU A 220 6.36 -6.13 -2.38
C GLU A 220 7.78 -5.56 -2.51
N ALA A 221 7.93 -4.58 -3.39
CA ALA A 221 9.17 -3.88 -3.67
C ALA A 221 8.83 -2.42 -4.00
N GLY A 222 9.01 -1.53 -3.03
CA GLY A 222 8.67 -0.11 -3.14
C GLY A 222 9.14 0.67 -1.93
N VAL A 223 8.84 1.97 -1.88
CA VAL A 223 9.22 2.84 -0.75
C VAL A 223 8.47 2.40 0.50
N GLY A 224 9.20 2.07 1.56
CA GLY A 224 8.64 1.66 2.83
C GLY A 224 8.71 2.71 3.93
N SER A 225 9.72 3.58 3.89
CA SER A 225 9.77 4.73 4.77
C SER A 225 10.32 5.95 4.05
N GLN A 226 9.86 7.11 4.47
CA GLN A 226 10.32 8.40 4.02
C GLN A 226 10.88 9.18 5.19
N PHE A 227 12.13 9.60 5.10
CA PHE A 227 12.78 10.41 6.13
C PHE A 227 12.89 11.84 5.61
N TRP A 228 12.20 12.75 6.28
CA TRP A 228 12.11 14.16 5.94
C TRP A 228 12.92 14.98 6.93
N ILE A 229 13.78 15.83 6.40
CA ILE A 229 14.76 16.59 7.19
C ILE A 229 14.70 18.06 6.75
N PRO A 230 14.44 19.02 7.64
CA PRO A 230 14.53 20.43 7.30
C PRO A 230 15.98 20.88 7.11
N ASP A 231 16.17 21.92 6.30
CA ASP A 231 17.44 22.65 6.25
C ASP A 231 17.45 23.85 7.21
N SER A 232 18.57 24.59 7.25
CA SER A 232 18.67 25.80 8.06
C SER A 232 17.67 26.89 7.66
N ALA A 233 17.30 27.00 6.39
CA ALA A 233 16.40 28.04 5.91
C ALA A 233 14.96 27.76 6.37
N PHE A 234 14.53 26.49 6.34
CA PHE A 234 13.25 26.07 6.93
C PHE A 234 13.13 26.53 8.38
N VAL A 235 14.18 26.31 9.17
CA VAL A 235 14.21 26.69 10.59
C VAL A 235 14.27 28.22 10.78
N ALA A 236 15.10 28.91 9.99
CA ALA A 236 15.33 30.35 10.14
C ALA A 236 14.17 31.21 9.60
N ASP A 237 13.42 30.74 8.62
CA ASP A 237 12.31 31.47 7.97
C ASP A 237 11.01 31.46 8.81
N GLY A 238 11.05 31.00 10.06
CA GLY A 238 9.87 30.92 10.92
C GLY A 238 8.91 29.77 10.55
N LYS A 239 9.31 28.87 9.65
CA LYS A 239 8.58 27.63 9.32
C LYS A 239 8.86 26.51 10.33
N PHE A 240 9.51 26.82 11.46
CA PHE A 240 9.71 25.92 12.60
C PHE A 240 9.57 26.73 13.88
N TRP A 241 8.83 26.21 14.84
CA TRP A 241 8.64 26.79 16.16
C TRP A 241 8.63 25.66 17.20
N THR A 242 8.77 26.01 18.48
CA THR A 242 8.74 25.04 19.60
C THR A 242 7.72 25.39 20.67
N MET A 243 6.99 26.49 20.48
CA MET A 243 5.99 27.00 21.42
C MET A 243 4.87 27.68 20.64
N HIS A 244 3.70 27.76 21.23
CA HIS A 244 2.56 28.53 20.76
C HIS A 244 1.98 29.40 21.90
N SER A 245 1.04 30.27 21.56
CA SER A 245 0.12 30.91 22.51
C SER A 245 -1.32 30.60 22.15
N SER A 246 -2.11 30.22 23.15
CA SER A 246 -3.55 30.07 23.03
C SER A 246 -4.23 31.45 23.03
N ASN A 247 -5.12 31.66 22.07
CA ASN A 247 -5.92 32.85 21.91
C ASN A 247 -7.26 32.71 22.66
N ASP A 248 -7.96 33.82 22.85
CA ASP A 248 -9.25 33.86 23.57
C ASP A 248 -10.35 33.01 22.92
N ASP A 249 -10.23 32.70 21.63
CA ASP A 249 -11.18 31.88 20.87
C ASP A 249 -10.86 30.38 20.88
N GLY A 250 -9.76 29.97 21.55
CA GLY A 250 -9.27 28.59 21.59
C GLY A 250 -8.20 28.30 20.54
N SER A 251 -7.98 29.20 19.57
CA SER A 251 -7.00 28.98 18.51
C SER A 251 -5.56 29.18 19.01
N GLU A 252 -4.61 28.46 18.45
CA GLU A 252 -3.20 28.58 18.81
C GLU A 252 -2.40 29.36 17.76
N THR A 253 -1.53 30.26 18.23
CA THR A 253 -0.62 31.02 17.38
C THR A 253 0.83 30.59 17.63
N PRO A 254 1.56 30.11 16.61
CA PRO A 254 2.98 29.79 16.72
C PRO A 254 3.82 30.96 17.26
N ARG A 255 4.70 30.66 18.22
CA ARG A 255 5.67 31.62 18.73
C ARG A 255 6.97 31.50 17.95
N PRO A 256 7.49 32.61 17.38
CA PRO A 256 8.80 32.60 16.74
C PRO A 256 9.89 32.13 17.69
N LEU A 257 10.93 31.49 17.14
CA LEU A 257 12.11 31.06 17.88
C LEU A 257 12.92 32.26 18.37
N VAL A 258 12.60 32.72 19.57
CA VAL A 258 13.25 33.86 20.23
C VAL A 258 13.95 33.42 21.52
N PRO A 259 15.16 33.95 21.81
CA PRO A 259 15.91 34.95 21.02
C PRO A 259 16.56 34.36 19.76
N VAL A 260 16.94 35.19 18.78
CA VAL A 260 17.45 34.78 17.45
C VAL A 260 18.59 33.74 17.50
N PHE A 261 19.42 33.74 18.56
CA PHE A 261 20.47 32.72 18.71
C PHE A 261 19.90 31.30 18.79
N LEU A 262 18.68 31.11 19.29
CA LEU A 262 18.00 29.83 19.37
C LEU A 262 17.63 29.31 17.98
N ALA A 263 17.07 30.18 17.14
CA ALA A 263 16.80 29.87 15.73
C ALA A 263 18.08 29.46 15.00
N ASN A 264 19.17 30.21 15.18
CA ASN A 264 20.48 29.90 14.60
C ASN A 264 21.04 28.56 15.11
N GLN A 265 20.83 28.23 16.39
CA GLN A 265 21.27 26.97 16.97
C GLN A 265 20.55 25.78 16.33
N TYR A 266 19.22 25.83 16.22
CA TYR A 266 18.44 24.75 15.58
C TYR A 266 18.73 24.66 14.08
N ALA A 267 18.86 25.79 13.39
CA ALA A 267 19.25 25.85 11.99
C ALA A 267 20.63 25.22 11.75
N SER A 268 21.59 25.48 12.64
CA SER A 268 22.92 24.85 12.58
C SER A 268 22.85 23.34 12.80
N LYS A 269 21.99 22.86 13.71
CA LYS A 269 21.80 21.42 13.94
C LYS A 269 21.23 20.73 12.69
N ALA A 270 20.26 21.36 12.02
CA ALA A 270 19.67 20.86 10.77
C ALA A 270 20.71 20.64 9.67
N ASN A 271 21.53 21.64 9.38
CA ASN A 271 22.60 21.49 8.38
C ASN A 271 23.68 20.49 8.81
N THR A 272 24.03 20.46 10.10
CA THR A 272 25.01 19.48 10.60
C THR A 272 24.53 18.05 10.33
N PHE A 273 23.24 17.78 10.52
CA PHE A 273 22.67 16.49 10.19
C PHE A 273 22.73 16.22 8.69
N LEU A 274 22.27 17.14 7.85
CA LEU A 274 22.35 17.00 6.38
C LEU A 274 23.78 16.76 5.88
N ASP A 275 24.77 17.48 6.42
CA ASP A 275 26.17 17.29 6.10
C ASP A 275 26.69 15.91 6.51
N SER A 276 26.19 15.37 7.64
CA SER A 276 26.51 14.00 8.04
C SER A 276 25.97 12.97 7.05
N LEU A 277 24.78 13.18 6.47
CA LEU A 277 24.22 12.29 5.45
C LEU A 277 25.06 12.34 4.16
N ARG A 278 25.52 13.54 3.75
CA ARG A 278 26.44 13.71 2.63
C ARG A 278 27.77 13.01 2.87
N ALA A 279 28.33 13.15 4.08
CA ALA A 279 29.59 12.52 4.46
C ALA A 279 29.50 10.98 4.46
N LEU A 280 28.32 10.44 4.79
CA LEU A 280 28.01 9.01 4.69
C LEU A 280 27.73 8.55 3.24
N GLY A 281 27.75 9.47 2.27
CA GLY A 281 27.47 9.18 0.86
C GLY A 281 26.01 8.85 0.59
N MET A 282 25.08 9.26 1.46
CA MET A 282 23.65 9.05 1.23
C MET A 282 23.11 10.08 0.25
N GLU A 283 22.49 9.59 -0.81
CA GLU A 283 21.76 10.41 -1.77
C GLU A 283 20.39 10.81 -1.19
N TYR A 284 20.05 12.08 -1.32
CA TYR A 284 18.76 12.62 -0.89
C TYR A 284 18.26 13.66 -1.91
N ILE A 285 16.95 13.87 -1.95
CA ILE A 285 16.29 14.83 -2.84
C ILE A 285 15.93 16.08 -2.04
N MET A 286 16.07 17.28 -2.63
CA MET A 286 15.74 18.57 -1.98
C MET A 286 14.54 19.25 -2.64
N PRO A 287 13.29 18.93 -2.25
CA PRO A 287 12.14 19.76 -2.57
C PRO A 287 12.13 21.05 -1.71
N GLY A 288 12.68 22.13 -2.25
CA GLY A 288 12.72 23.42 -1.58
C GLY A 288 13.67 23.42 -0.37
N THR A 289 13.16 23.74 0.82
CA THR A 289 13.92 23.79 2.08
C THR A 289 13.84 22.51 2.91
N LEU A 290 13.35 21.42 2.32
CA LEU A 290 13.26 20.09 2.94
C LEU A 290 14.09 19.09 2.13
N ALA A 291 14.78 18.19 2.82
CA ALA A 291 15.43 17.02 2.25
C ALA A 291 14.59 15.75 2.49
N TYR A 292 14.64 14.83 1.53
CA TYR A 292 13.90 13.57 1.55
C TYR A 292 14.82 12.38 1.21
N ILE A 293 14.75 11.32 2.04
CA ILE A 293 15.38 10.01 1.80
C ILE A 293 14.31 8.92 1.85
N GLY A 294 14.25 8.09 0.80
CA GLY A 294 13.38 6.91 0.76
C GLY A 294 14.13 5.62 1.13
N SER A 295 13.59 4.83 2.05
CA SER A 295 13.99 3.43 2.22
C SER A 295 13.03 2.53 1.43
N ASN A 296 13.52 1.44 0.83
CA ASN A 296 12.69 0.49 0.09
C ASN A 296 12.44 -0.79 0.91
N PHE A 297 11.22 -1.33 0.88
CA PHE A 297 10.93 -2.68 1.34
C PHE A 297 11.55 -3.72 0.38
N GLY A 298 12.13 -4.80 0.94
CA GLY A 298 12.65 -5.93 0.17
C GLY A 298 14.02 -5.74 -0.49
N ALA A 299 14.68 -4.59 -0.31
CA ALA A 299 16.04 -4.38 -0.80
C ALA A 299 17.08 -4.96 0.17
N VAL A 300 17.45 -6.23 -0.01
CA VAL A 300 18.87 -6.57 0.18
C VAL A 300 19.61 -5.71 -0.83
N GLN A 301 20.39 -4.74 -0.34
CA GLN A 301 21.26 -3.88 -1.13
C GLN A 301 21.87 -4.68 -2.29
N LYS A 302 21.35 -4.49 -3.52
CA LYS A 302 22.01 -5.00 -4.71
C LYS A 302 23.30 -4.20 -4.82
N LYS A 303 24.40 -4.79 -4.37
CA LYS A 303 25.74 -4.39 -4.79
C LYS A 303 25.69 -4.27 -6.31
N ASN A 304 25.97 -3.09 -6.86
CA ASN A 304 25.99 -2.86 -8.30
C ASN A 304 26.95 -3.89 -8.93
N LEU A 305 26.39 -4.93 -9.54
CA LEU A 305 27.15 -5.92 -10.30
C LEU A 305 27.38 -5.33 -11.70
N ASN A 306 28.63 -5.23 -12.11
CA ASN A 306 28.98 -4.72 -13.43
C ASN A 306 28.45 -5.64 -14.53
N GLN A 307 28.24 -5.10 -15.74
CA GLN A 307 27.65 -5.78 -16.88
C GLN A 307 28.30 -7.15 -17.20
N THR A 308 29.61 -7.28 -16.95
CA THR A 308 30.38 -8.53 -17.08
C THR A 308 29.93 -9.62 -16.10
N GLN A 309 29.57 -9.26 -14.86
CA GLN A 309 29.10 -10.19 -13.83
C GLN A 309 27.65 -10.64 -14.09
N ILE A 310 26.83 -9.78 -14.71
CA ILE A 310 25.47 -10.12 -15.15
C ILE A 310 25.52 -11.15 -16.30
N LEU A 311 26.46 -10.98 -17.23
CA LEU A 311 26.69 -11.93 -18.34
C LEU A 311 27.18 -13.29 -17.85
N GLU A 312 28.05 -13.35 -16.82
CA GLU A 312 28.48 -14.63 -16.21
C GLU A 312 27.34 -15.39 -15.51
N ILE A 313 26.36 -14.67 -14.93
CA ILE A 313 25.21 -15.27 -14.26
C ILE A 313 24.19 -15.79 -15.29
N MET A 314 23.99 -15.06 -16.40
CA MET A 314 23.07 -15.47 -17.48
C MET A 314 23.65 -16.54 -18.40
N ALA A 315 24.98 -16.70 -18.46
CA ALA A 315 25.65 -17.71 -19.29
C ALA A 315 25.62 -19.13 -18.68
N LYS A 316 25.08 -19.33 -17.48
CA LYS A 316 24.90 -20.67 -16.90
C LYS A 316 23.54 -21.24 -17.33
N PRO A 317 23.49 -22.30 -18.15
CA PRO A 317 22.23 -22.95 -18.47
C PRO A 317 21.65 -23.55 -17.18
N ARG A 318 20.56 -22.97 -16.66
CA ARG A 318 19.76 -23.59 -15.60
C ARG A 318 18.97 -24.74 -16.22
N TYR A 319 19.59 -25.91 -16.31
CA TYR A 319 18.85 -27.15 -16.44
C TYR A 319 18.11 -27.39 -15.11
N LEU A 320 16.79 -27.22 -15.11
CA LEU A 320 15.92 -27.78 -14.07
C LEU A 320 15.82 -29.29 -14.31
N LEU A 321 16.77 -30.04 -13.77
CA LEU A 321 16.60 -31.47 -13.51
C LEU A 321 16.45 -31.66 -11.99
N PRO A 322 15.50 -32.48 -11.52
CA PRO A 322 15.36 -32.76 -10.10
C PRO A 322 16.51 -33.70 -9.70
N HIS A 323 17.47 -33.21 -8.93
CA HIS A 323 18.52 -34.07 -8.38
C HIS A 323 17.93 -34.87 -7.21
N GLN A 324 17.65 -36.15 -7.47
CA GLN A 324 17.50 -37.18 -6.45
C GLN A 324 18.82 -37.30 -5.67
N THR A 325 18.80 -37.00 -4.37
CA THR A 325 19.62 -37.65 -3.35
C THR A 325 19.12 -37.20 -1.97
N ASN A 326 18.84 -38.18 -1.11
CA ASN A 326 18.42 -38.08 0.29
C ASN A 326 16.90 -37.99 0.53
N LEU A 327 16.20 -39.02 0.06
CA LEU A 327 15.23 -39.69 0.92
C LEU A 327 16.03 -40.60 1.86
N ASP A 328 16.08 -40.26 3.15
CA ASP A 328 15.98 -41.26 4.23
C ASP A 328 15.97 -40.65 5.64
N ARG A 329 15.07 -41.21 6.45
CA ARG A 329 14.97 -41.22 7.92
C ARG A 329 14.47 -39.97 8.65
N TRP A 330 13.19 -40.07 9.01
CA TRP A 330 12.64 -39.79 10.34
C TRP A 330 13.67 -39.43 11.41
N ASP A 331 13.54 -38.24 12.00
CA ASP A 331 13.56 -38.07 13.46
C ASP A 331 12.97 -36.71 13.84
N CYS A 332 11.82 -36.78 14.51
CA CYS A 332 11.35 -35.70 15.38
C CYS A 332 12.24 -35.70 16.62
N LEU A 333 12.91 -34.59 16.91
CA LEU A 333 13.38 -34.29 18.26
C LEU A 333 12.98 -32.87 18.64
N ALA A 334 11.82 -32.78 19.28
CA ALA A 334 11.50 -31.68 20.18
C ALA A 334 12.02 -32.06 21.57
N ILE A 335 12.86 -31.21 22.18
CA ILE A 335 13.02 -31.18 23.64
C ILE A 335 12.87 -29.74 24.12
N SER A 336 11.89 -29.65 25.00
CA SER A 336 11.19 -28.56 25.67
C SER A 336 11.76 -28.22 27.06
N LEU A 337 11.40 -27.05 27.59
CA LEU A 337 11.03 -26.87 29.01
C LEU A 337 9.77 -25.96 29.04
N LEU A 338 8.57 -26.53 29.19
CA LEU A 338 7.73 -26.57 30.42
C LEU A 338 7.39 -25.18 31.00
N THR A 339 6.11 -24.84 31.24
CA THR A 339 5.26 -25.51 32.25
C THR A 339 3.76 -25.67 31.90
N LEU A 340 3.26 -26.88 32.20
CA LEU A 340 1.91 -27.38 32.55
C LEU A 340 0.66 -26.64 32.00
N SER A 341 -0.30 -27.32 31.37
CA SER A 341 -1.16 -28.31 32.04
C SER A 341 -2.05 -29.06 31.02
N THR A 342 -2.54 -30.19 31.48
CA THR A 342 -3.18 -31.32 30.78
C THR A 342 -4.56 -31.07 30.15
N VAL A 343 -4.83 -31.82 29.08
CA VAL A 343 -6.10 -31.95 28.33
C VAL A 343 -7.13 -32.84 29.06
N CYS A 344 -8.43 -32.48 29.03
CA CYS A 344 -9.57 -33.40 28.76
C CYS A 344 -10.93 -32.63 28.63
N PRO A 345 -12.06 -33.23 28.15
CA PRO A 345 -12.84 -32.68 27.03
C PRO A 345 -14.34 -32.39 27.31
N ARG A 346 -15.03 -31.84 26.29
CA ARG A 346 -16.50 -31.64 26.09
C ARG A 346 -17.16 -30.43 26.77
N GLY A 347 -17.88 -29.65 25.95
CA GLY A 347 -19.07 -28.89 26.38
C GLY A 347 -19.24 -27.50 25.73
N LEU A 348 -20.15 -27.44 24.74
CA LEU A 348 -20.99 -26.31 24.29
C LEU A 348 -20.39 -24.90 24.01
N HIS A 349 -20.59 -24.46 22.75
CA HIS A 349 -21.19 -23.18 22.27
C HIS A 349 -21.09 -21.93 23.17
N LEU A 350 -20.69 -20.73 22.72
CA LEU A 350 -21.06 -19.95 21.53
C LEU A 350 -20.14 -18.70 21.47
N ASN A 351 -19.73 -18.27 20.25
CA ASN A 351 -19.43 -16.90 19.74
C ASN A 351 -18.56 -15.92 20.59
N THR A 352 -17.57 -15.17 20.09
CA THR A 352 -17.41 -14.48 18.79
C THR A 352 -15.95 -13.96 18.63
N HIS A 353 -15.43 -14.05 17.40
CA HIS A 353 -14.40 -13.22 16.72
C HIS A 353 -13.21 -12.58 17.47
N GLN A 354 -11.98 -13.01 17.14
CA GLN A 354 -10.96 -12.26 16.38
C GLN A 354 -9.60 -12.98 16.48
N LEU A 355 -9.13 -13.60 15.39
CA LEU A 355 -7.72 -13.94 15.19
C LEU A 355 -7.36 -13.74 13.71
N VAL A 356 -6.48 -12.78 13.47
CA VAL A 356 -5.74 -12.59 12.22
C VAL A 356 -4.61 -13.63 12.20
N GLY A 357 -4.58 -14.45 11.16
CA GLY A 357 -3.46 -15.33 10.83
C GLY A 357 -2.95 -15.06 9.42
N PRO A 358 -1.71 -15.42 9.07
CA PRO A 358 -1.24 -15.36 7.69
C PRO A 358 -1.81 -16.58 6.95
N GLN A 359 -2.63 -16.34 5.91
CA GLN A 359 -3.15 -17.39 5.05
C GLN A 359 -2.37 -17.43 3.72
N SER A 360 -1.56 -18.48 3.55
CA SER A 360 -1.35 -19.06 2.22
C SER A 360 -2.56 -19.94 1.92
N GLY A 361 -3.51 -19.44 1.13
CA GLY A 361 -4.76 -20.14 0.82
C GLY A 361 -4.81 -20.62 -0.62
N VAL A 362 -5.07 -21.92 -0.82
CA VAL A 362 -5.76 -22.41 -2.01
C VAL A 362 -7.24 -22.09 -1.78
N MET A 363 -7.83 -21.23 -2.61
CA MET A 363 -9.26 -20.92 -2.57
C MET A 363 -9.99 -21.85 -3.53
N ASP A 364 -10.52 -22.95 -3.02
CA ASP A 364 -11.51 -23.78 -3.73
C ASP A 364 -12.90 -23.18 -3.51
N HIS A 365 -13.46 -22.52 -4.52
CA HIS A 365 -14.86 -22.10 -4.52
C HIS A 365 -15.71 -23.10 -5.31
N LEU A 366 -16.31 -24.06 -4.61
CA LEU A 366 -17.39 -24.89 -5.15
C LEU A 366 -18.72 -24.15 -4.97
N GLN A 367 -19.23 -23.47 -5.99
CA GLN A 367 -20.60 -22.95 -5.97
C GLN A 367 -21.58 -24.09 -6.30
N LEU A 368 -22.22 -24.64 -5.27
CA LEU A 368 -23.40 -25.50 -5.44
C LEU A 368 -24.64 -24.61 -5.60
N VAL A 369 -25.22 -24.60 -6.80
CA VAL A 369 -26.53 -23.98 -7.07
C VAL A 369 -27.63 -24.90 -6.51
N PRO A 370 -28.57 -24.43 -5.68
CA PRO A 370 -29.66 -25.27 -5.18
C PRO A 370 -30.60 -25.68 -6.32
N ILE A 371 -30.77 -27.00 -6.48
CA ILE A 371 -31.78 -27.59 -7.35
C ILE A 371 -33.12 -27.54 -6.61
N TYR A 372 -34.04 -26.69 -7.07
CA TYR A 372 -35.44 -26.73 -6.61
C TYR A 372 -36.19 -27.85 -7.33
N LEU A 373 -36.47 -28.94 -6.62
CA LEU A 373 -37.46 -29.93 -7.03
C LEU A 373 -38.85 -29.38 -6.70
N LEU A 374 -39.54 -28.81 -7.69
CA LEU A 374 -40.97 -28.56 -7.59
C LEU A 374 -41.71 -29.90 -7.65
N LYS A 375 -42.37 -30.26 -6.54
CA LYS A 375 -43.20 -31.46 -6.43
C LYS A 375 -44.67 -31.05 -6.28
N LYS A 376 -45.30 -30.71 -7.41
CA LYS A 376 -46.62 -31.17 -7.90
C LYS A 376 -47.07 -30.32 -9.07
#